data_AF-A0A7Y7YTX0-F1
#
_entry.id   AF-A0A7Y7YTX0-F1
#
_cell.length_a   1.000
_cell.length_b   1.000
_cell.length_c   1.000
_cell.angle_alpha   90.00
_cell.angle_beta   90.00
_cell.angle_gamma   90.00
#
_symmetry.space_group_name_H-M   'P 1'
#
loop_
_entity.id
_entity.type
_entity.pdbx_description
1 polymer ?
#
loop_
_entity_poly.entity_id
_entity_poly.type
_entity_poly.pdbx_seq_one_letter_code
_entity_poly.pdbx_strand_id
1 'polypeptide(L)'
;VPKNSPLKSVADLKGKRVAFNKGSNVHYLLVKLLEKANVPYSDIQPVYLTPADARAAFERGAIDAWVIWDPFFAAAEQQLGARVLADGTGVVNNSQYFLA
;
A
#
# COMPACT_ATOMS: atom_id res chain seq x y z
N VAL A 1 -1.19 2.85 -5.46
CA VAL A 1 -1.81 4.21 -5.44
C VAL A 1 -2.76 4.36 -6.63
N PRO A 2 -3.78 5.24 -6.57
CA PRO A 2 -4.67 5.47 -7.71
C PRO A 2 -3.90 5.87 -8.98
N LYS A 3 -4.43 5.53 -10.17
CA LYS A 3 -3.77 5.76 -11.48
C LYS A 3 -3.23 7.17 -11.64
N ASN A 4 -4.06 8.16 -11.30
CA ASN A 4 -3.78 9.59 -11.46
C ASN A 4 -3.19 10.23 -10.19
N SER A 5 -2.72 9.42 -9.25
CA SER A 5 -2.14 9.94 -8.00
C SER A 5 -0.81 10.64 -8.26
N PRO A 6 -0.60 11.85 -7.72
CA PRO A 6 0.66 12.59 -7.86
C PRO A 6 1.80 11.98 -7.03
N LEU A 7 1.51 10.98 -6.17
CA LEU A 7 2.48 10.31 -5.31
C LEU A 7 3.47 9.50 -6.15
N LYS A 8 4.75 9.84 -6.14
CA LYS A 8 5.78 9.15 -6.94
C LYS A 8 6.73 8.31 -6.09
N SER A 9 6.78 8.58 -4.79
CA SER A 9 7.67 7.93 -3.84
C SER A 9 6.98 7.66 -2.50
N VAL A 10 7.60 6.81 -1.67
CA VAL A 10 7.13 6.55 -0.31
C VAL A 10 7.18 7.82 0.56
N ALA A 11 8.11 8.74 0.29
CA ALA A 11 8.19 10.02 0.98
C ALA A 11 6.91 10.86 0.82
N ASP A 12 6.22 10.71 -0.32
CA ASP A 12 4.97 11.43 -0.61
C ASP A 12 3.78 10.92 0.23
N LEU A 13 3.92 9.79 0.94
CA LEU A 13 2.89 9.27 1.83
C LEU A 13 2.67 10.15 3.08
N LYS A 14 3.58 11.07 3.37
CA LYS A 14 3.43 12.03 4.46
C LYS A 14 2.14 12.83 4.32
N GLY A 15 1.31 12.79 5.37
CA GLY A 15 0.00 13.41 5.47
C GLY A 15 -1.08 12.71 4.66
N LYS A 16 -0.81 11.52 4.09
CA LYS A 16 -1.76 10.78 3.25
C LYS A 16 -2.45 9.67 3.99
N ARG A 17 -3.67 9.34 3.55
CA ARG A 17 -4.47 8.22 4.06
C ARG A 17 -3.97 6.92 3.44
N VAL A 18 -3.32 6.10 4.25
CA VAL A 18 -2.72 4.84 3.82
C VAL A 18 -3.54 3.70 4.40
N ALA A 19 -4.25 2.97 3.55
CA ALA A 19 -5.00 1.81 3.98
C ALA A 19 -4.15 0.55 4.04
N PHE A 20 -4.32 -0.25 5.08
CA PHE A 20 -3.69 -1.56 5.23
C PHE A 20 -4.40 -2.36 6.34
N ASN A 21 -4.14 -3.67 6.38
CA ASN A 21 -4.68 -4.52 7.42
C ASN A 21 -3.79 -4.47 8.68
N LYS A 22 -4.36 -4.09 9.82
CA LYS A 22 -3.63 -3.93 11.10
C LYS A 22 -3.04 -5.26 11.55
N GLY A 23 -1.74 -5.27 11.90
CA GLY A 23 -1.08 -6.45 12.46
C GLY A 23 -0.74 -7.57 11.46
N SER A 24 -0.83 -7.28 10.15
CA SER A 24 -0.49 -8.24 9.09
C SER A 24 0.90 -7.98 8.49
N ASN A 25 1.39 -8.88 7.62
CA ASN A 25 2.68 -8.70 6.94
C ASN A 25 2.79 -7.38 6.16
N VAL A 26 1.68 -6.87 5.61
CA VAL A 26 1.68 -5.57 4.93
C VAL A 26 1.87 -4.39 5.87
N HIS A 27 1.53 -4.53 7.16
CA HIS A 27 1.85 -3.53 8.17
C HIS A 27 3.37 -3.43 8.37
N TYR A 28 4.06 -4.56 8.46
CA TYR A 28 5.51 -4.59 8.58
C TYR A 28 6.20 -4.02 7.32
N LEU A 29 5.73 -4.40 6.13
CA LEU A 29 6.19 -3.83 4.86
C LEU A 29 6.06 -2.30 4.84
N LEU A 30 4.90 -1.77 5.24
CA LEU A 30 4.66 -0.33 5.30
C LEU A 30 5.65 0.36 6.22
N VAL A 31 5.84 -0.15 7.44
CA VAL A 31 6.79 0.44 8.40
C VAL A 31 8.21 0.44 7.82
N LYS A 32 8.65 -0.66 7.21
CA LYS A 32 10.00 -0.73 6.60
C LYS A 32 10.17 0.21 5.40
N LEU A 33 9.13 0.38 4.60
CA LEU A 33 9.12 1.36 3.51
C LEU A 33 9.25 2.79 4.04
N LEU A 34 8.47 3.13 5.07
CA LEU A 34 8.50 4.45 5.70
C LEU A 34 9.86 4.73 6.35
N GLU A 35 10.43 3.75 7.06
CA GLU A 35 11.79 3.84 7.64
C GLU A 35 12.84 4.13 6.57
N LYS A 36 12.83 3.39 5.45
CA LYS A 36 13.77 3.61 4.33
C LYS A 36 13.63 5.00 3.71
N ALA A 37 12.42 5.54 3.71
CA ALA A 37 12.11 6.87 3.21
C ALA A 37 12.31 7.99 4.26
N ASN A 38 12.76 7.66 5.48
CA ASN A 38 12.83 8.59 6.62
C ASN A 38 11.49 9.30 6.90
N VAL A 39 10.37 8.62 6.67
CA VAL A 39 9.03 9.12 6.99
C VAL A 39 8.61 8.56 8.35
N PRO A 40 8.39 9.41 9.37
CA PRO A 40 7.81 8.96 10.63
C PRO A 40 6.46 8.28 10.41
N TYR A 41 6.18 7.19 11.11
CA TYR A 41 4.86 6.56 11.06
C TYR A 41 3.74 7.52 11.53
N SER A 42 4.05 8.44 12.45
CA SER A 42 3.15 9.50 12.90
C SER A 42 2.80 10.52 11.81
N ASP A 43 3.59 10.59 10.75
CA ASP A 43 3.37 11.51 9.63
C ASP A 43 2.40 10.94 8.61
N ILE A 44 2.00 9.67 8.69
CA ILE A 44 0.95 9.10 7.83
C ILE A 44 -0.39 9.04 8.56
N GLN A 45 -1.49 8.94 7.81
CA GLN A 45 -2.81 8.66 8.36
C GLN A 45 -3.16 7.18 8.12
N PRO A 46 -2.91 6.28 9.08
CA PRO A 46 -3.20 4.87 8.91
C PRO A 46 -4.72 4.62 8.91
N VAL A 47 -5.21 3.94 7.88
CA VAL A 47 -6.63 3.58 7.72
C VAL A 47 -6.75 2.07 7.76
N TYR A 48 -7.22 1.53 8.88
CA TYR A 48 -7.30 0.09 9.07
C TYR A 48 -8.58 -0.45 8.41
N LEU A 49 -8.43 -1.15 7.29
CA LEU A 49 -9.55 -1.71 6.52
C LEU A 49 -9.26 -3.16 6.14
N THR A 50 -10.34 -3.95 6.02
CA THR A 50 -10.26 -5.28 5.41
C THR A 50 -9.96 -5.12 3.91
N PRO A 51 -9.38 -6.13 3.23
CA PRO A 51 -9.10 -6.04 1.78
C PRO A 51 -10.31 -5.66 0.93
N ALA A 52 -11.51 -6.14 1.28
CA ALA A 52 -12.75 -5.81 0.58
C ALA A 52 -13.14 -4.32 0.78
N ASP A 53 -13.10 -3.84 2.02
CA ASP A 53 -13.42 -2.45 2.32
C ASP A 53 -12.38 -1.48 1.76
N ALA A 54 -11.09 -1.84 1.84
CA ALA A 54 -10.00 -1.02 1.31
C ALA A 54 -10.09 -0.91 -0.21
N ARG A 55 -10.48 -1.97 -0.91
CA ARG A 55 -10.76 -1.91 -2.36
C ARG A 55 -11.87 -0.90 -2.66
N ALA A 56 -13.00 -0.98 -1.97
CA ALA A 56 -14.10 -0.05 -2.17
C ALA A 56 -13.70 1.39 -1.83
N ALA A 57 -12.93 1.59 -0.75
CA ALA A 57 -12.40 2.89 -0.37
C ALA A 57 -11.40 3.44 -1.41
N PHE A 58 -10.57 2.59 -2.00
CA PHE A 58 -9.62 2.93 -3.05
C PHE A 58 -10.34 3.40 -4.32
N GLU A 59 -11.35 2.63 -4.74
CA GLU A 59 -12.18 2.96 -5.91
C GLU A 59 -12.92 4.28 -5.74
N ARG A 60 -13.40 4.57 -4.54
CA ARG A 60 -14.12 5.82 -4.20
C ARG A 60 -13.19 7.01 -3.95
N GLY A 61 -11.86 6.84 -3.97
CA GLY A 61 -10.90 7.91 -3.63
C GLY A 61 -10.91 8.31 -2.15
N ALA A 62 -11.45 7.46 -1.28
CA ALA A 62 -11.48 7.69 0.16
C ALA A 62 -10.12 7.43 0.84
N ILE A 63 -9.16 6.84 0.12
CA ILE A 63 -7.79 6.60 0.56
C ILE A 63 -6.80 6.97 -0.55
N ASP A 64 -5.61 7.43 -0.16
CA ASP A 64 -4.61 7.96 -1.09
C ASP A 64 -3.60 6.87 -1.51
N ALA A 65 -3.34 5.91 -0.62
CA ALA A 65 -2.54 4.73 -0.88
C ALA A 65 -3.17 3.49 -0.21
N TRP A 66 -2.88 2.34 -0.78
CA TRP A 66 -3.32 1.04 -0.27
C TRP A 66 -2.15 0.07 -0.32
N VAL A 67 -1.83 -0.55 0.81
CA VAL A 67 -0.81 -1.59 0.93
C VAL A 67 -1.52 -2.94 0.98
N ILE A 68 -1.26 -3.78 -0.01
CA ILE A 68 -1.95 -5.06 -0.20
C ILE A 68 -1.03 -6.10 -0.85
N TRP A 69 -1.47 -7.35 -0.88
CA TRP A 69 -0.81 -8.49 -1.51
C TRP A 69 -1.67 -9.09 -2.65
N ASP A 70 -1.07 -9.94 -3.48
CA ASP A 70 -1.81 -10.70 -4.50
C ASP A 70 -2.75 -11.75 -3.88
N PRO A 71 -3.94 -11.99 -4.46
CA PRO A 71 -4.41 -11.54 -5.78
C PRO A 71 -5.11 -10.16 -5.80
N PHE A 72 -5.25 -9.49 -4.65
CA PHE A 72 -5.97 -8.21 -4.57
C PHE A 72 -5.22 -7.08 -5.27
N PHE A 73 -3.89 -7.08 -5.21
CA PHE A 73 -3.05 -6.15 -5.95
C PHE A 73 -3.28 -6.27 -7.46
N ALA A 74 -3.11 -7.47 -8.03
CA ALA A 74 -3.41 -7.72 -9.44
C ALA A 74 -4.82 -7.29 -9.85
N ALA A 75 -5.84 -7.56 -9.02
CA ALA A 75 -7.20 -7.12 -9.30
C ALA A 75 -7.34 -5.59 -9.32
N ALA A 76 -6.67 -4.87 -8.42
CA ALA A 76 -6.68 -3.41 -8.37
C ALA A 76 -5.90 -2.78 -9.54
N GLU A 77 -4.79 -3.38 -9.95
CA GLU A 77 -4.03 -2.95 -11.11
C GLU A 77 -4.85 -3.11 -12.40
N GLN A 78 -5.42 -4.29 -12.61
CA GLN A 78 -6.18 -4.62 -13.83
C GLN A 78 -7.51 -3.85 -13.91
N GLN A 79 -8.25 -3.74 -12.81
CA GLN A 79 -9.63 -3.21 -12.84
C GLN A 79 -9.69 -1.71 -12.51
N LEU A 80 -8.79 -1.21 -11.66
CA LEU A 80 -8.81 0.18 -11.19
C LEU A 80 -7.62 0.99 -11.73
N GLY A 81 -6.72 0.36 -12.50
CA GLY A 81 -5.52 1.00 -13.03
C GLY A 81 -4.56 1.44 -11.91
N ALA A 82 -4.59 0.76 -10.77
CA ALA A 82 -3.72 1.08 -9.64
C ALA A 82 -2.26 1.02 -10.08
N ARG A 83 -1.47 2.03 -9.69
CA ARG A 83 -0.03 2.08 -9.93
C ARG A 83 0.74 1.65 -8.69
N VAL A 84 1.81 0.87 -8.89
CA VAL A 84 2.76 0.54 -7.82
C VAL A 84 3.53 1.80 -7.42
N LEU A 85 3.52 2.11 -6.11
CA LEU A 85 4.31 3.21 -5.54
C LEU A 85 5.65 2.72 -5.02
N ALA A 86 5.63 1.57 -4.35
CA ALA A 86 6.79 0.82 -3.89
C ALA A 86 6.37 -0.64 -3.70
N ASP A 87 7.33 -1.54 -3.84
CA ASP A 87 7.20 -2.97 -3.60
C ASP A 87 8.16 -3.41 -2.48
N GLY A 88 8.23 -4.71 -2.20
CA GLY A 88 9.18 -5.25 -1.22
C GLY A 88 10.63 -5.24 -1.69
N THR A 89 10.91 -4.92 -2.95
CA THR A 89 12.21 -5.10 -3.60
C THR A 89 13.26 -4.21 -2.95
N GLY A 90 14.22 -4.83 -2.26
CA GLY A 90 15.27 -4.13 -1.51
C GLY A 90 14.80 -3.43 -0.23
N VAL A 91 13.67 -3.87 0.35
CA VAL A 91 13.09 -3.34 1.60
C VAL A 91 12.71 -4.47 2.55
N VAL A 92 12.06 -5.52 2.05
CA VAL A 92 11.71 -6.73 2.81
C VAL A 92 11.91 -7.95 1.92
N ASN A 93 12.52 -9.00 2.45
CA ASN A 93 12.68 -10.26 1.73
C ASN A 93 11.35 -11.06 1.85
N ASN A 94 10.34 -10.67 1.07
CA ASN A 94 9.02 -11.29 1.13
C ASN A 94 8.93 -12.40 0.07
N SER A 95 9.31 -13.61 0.45
CA SER A 95 9.21 -14.79 -0.42
C SER A 95 7.73 -15.20 -0.57
N GLN A 96 7.09 -14.83 -1.67
CA GLN A 96 5.86 -15.49 -2.10
C GLN A 96 6.25 -16.80 -2.78
N TYR A 97 6.02 -17.93 -2.10
CA TYR A 97 6.14 -19.25 -2.71
C TYR A 97 4.95 -19.46 -3.65
N PHE A 98 5.20 -19.46 -4.96
CA PHE A 98 4.30 -20.05 -5.93
C PHE A 98 4.60 -21.55 -5.98
N LEU A 99 3.68 -22.37 -5.50
CA LEU A 99 3.65 -23.79 -5.87
C LEU A 99 2.97 -23.86 -7.23
N ALA A 100 3.76 -24.08 -8.28
CA ALA A 100 3.31 -24.43 -9.62
C ALA A 100 3.18 -25.96 -9.74
#